data_AF-K7ZZ60-F1
#
_entry.id   AF-K7ZZ60-F1
#
_cell.length_a   1.000
_cell.length_b   1.000
_cell.length_c   1.000
_cell.angle_alpha   90.00
_cell.angle_beta   90.00
_cell.angle_gamma   90.00
#
_symmetry.space_group_name_H-M   'P 1'
#
loop_
_entity.id
_entity.type
_entity.pdbx_description
1 polymer ?
#
loop_
_entity_poly.entity_id
_entity_poly.type
_entity_poly.pdbx_seq_one_letter_code
_entity_poly.pdbx_strand_id
1 'polypeptide(L)' 'MPLKIRVLPDCIVITTQNTRELYGCAEGLSVVPTNRRKMEQWIEAFPGA' A
#
# COMPACT_ATOMS: atom_id res chain seq x y z
N MET A 1 -6.02 -13.44 -1.61
CA MET A 1 -7.15 -13.05 -2.50
C MET A 1 -6.58 -12.08 -3.53
N PRO A 2 -7.07 -11.96 -4.77
CA PRO A 2 -6.51 -10.97 -5.68
C PRO A 2 -6.70 -9.55 -5.13
N LEU A 3 -5.61 -8.79 -5.06
CA LEU A 3 -5.60 -7.38 -4.67
C LEU A 3 -6.52 -6.58 -5.60
N LYS A 4 -7.59 -5.99 -5.05
CA LYS A 4 -8.46 -5.06 -5.78
C LYS A 4 -7.85 -3.66 -5.75
N ILE A 5 -7.12 -3.32 -6.81
CA ILE A 5 -6.50 -2.01 -7.02
C ILE A 5 -7.31 -1.25 -8.08
N ARG A 6 -7.70 -0.01 -7.79
CA ARG A 6 -8.24 0.94 -8.77
C ARG A 6 -7.25 2.08 -8.94
N VAL A 7 -6.90 2.41 -10.18
CA VAL A 7 -6.01 3.53 -10.49
C VAL A 7 -6.88 4.69 -10.96
N LEU A 8 -6.71 5.83 -10.29
CA LEU A 8 -7.28 7.13 -10.67
C LEU A 8 -6.12 8.07 -11.06
N PRO A 9 -6.40 9.18 -11.73
CA PRO A 9 -5.40 10.24 -11.91
C PRO A 9 -4.81 10.62 -10.55
N ASP A 10 -3.49 10.57 -10.44
CA ASP A 10 -2.69 10.90 -9.25
C ASP A 10 -2.95 10.04 -7.98
N CYS A 11 -3.81 9.02 -8.03
CA CYS A 11 -4.21 8.26 -6.84
C CYS A 11 -4.42 6.76 -7.13
N ILE A 12 -4.09 5.93 -6.14
CA ILE A 12 -4.41 4.50 -6.15
C ILE A 12 -5.40 4.22 -5.02
N VAL A 13 -6.54 3.63 -5.34
CA VAL A 13 -7.57 3.24 -4.38
C VAL A 13 -7.50 1.74 -4.17
N ILE A 14 -7.30 1.36 -2.90
CA ILE A 14 -7.23 -0.02 -2.43
C ILE A 14 -8.20 -0.22 -1.29
N THR A 15 -8.75 -1.42 -1.16
CA THR A 15 -9.57 -1.78 -0.01
C THR A 15 -8.69 -1.95 1.23
N THR A 16 -9.15 -1.46 2.38
CA THR A 16 -8.42 -1.54 3.67
C THR A 16 -8.04 -2.97 4.05
N GLN A 17 -8.85 -3.96 3.69
CA GLN A 17 -8.57 -5.40 3.92
C GLN A 17 -7.29 -5.90 3.22
N ASN A 18 -6.76 -5.15 2.26
CA ASN A 18 -5.67 -5.53 1.39
C ASN A 18 -4.40 -4.69 1.60
N THR A 19 -4.37 -3.76 2.56
CA THR A 19 -3.23 -2.85 2.79
C THR A 19 -1.95 -3.59 3.18
N ARG A 20 -2.04 -4.69 3.93
CA ARG A 20 -0.88 -5.55 4.25
C ARG A 20 -0.33 -6.32 3.04
N GLU A 21 -1.19 -6.84 2.17
CA GLU A 21 -0.73 -7.51 0.94
C GLU A 21 -0.11 -6.50 -0.04
N LEU A 22 -0.60 -5.26 -0.05
CA LEU A 22 -0.03 -4.19 -0.85
C LEU A 22 1.39 -3.82 -0.44
N TYR A 23 1.76 -3.91 0.85
CA TYR A 23 3.13 -3.71 1.31
C TYR A 23 4.12 -4.64 0.59
N GLY A 24 3.76 -5.92 0.44
CA GLY A 24 4.57 -6.90 -0.29
C GLY A 24 4.75 -6.56 -1.77
N CYS A 25 3.82 -5.80 -2.36
CA CYS A 25 3.89 -5.33 -3.74
C CYS A 25 4.50 -3.92 -3.88
N ALA A 26 4.48 -3.09 -2.83
CA ALA A 26 4.87 -1.69 -2.89
C ALA A 26 6.37 -1.49 -3.15
N GLU A 27 7.21 -2.40 -2.65
CA GLU A 27 8.64 -2.44 -3.01
C GLU A 27 8.84 -2.69 -4.52
N GLY A 28 7.96 -3.47 -5.16
CA GLY A 28 7.98 -3.71 -6.61
C GLY A 28 7.25 -2.66 -7.46
N LEU A 29 6.45 -1.80 -6.84
CA LEU A 29 5.68 -0.74 -7.51
C LEU A 29 6.38 0.63 -7.47
N SER A 30 7.37 0.81 -6.60
CA SER A 30 8.06 2.08 -6.44
C SER A 30 9.30 2.16 -7.33
N VAL A 31 9.43 3.25 -8.08
CA VAL A 31 10.64 3.57 -8.85
C VAL A 31 11.78 4.03 -7.93
N VAL A 32 11.45 4.51 -6.72
CA VAL A 32 12.41 4.94 -5.71
C VAL A 32 12.49 3.94 -4.55
N PRO A 33 13.64 3.82 -3.86
CA PRO A 33 13.76 2.96 -2.69
C PRO A 33 12.74 3.35 -1.63
N THR A 34 11.91 2.39 -1.26
CA THR A 34 10.88 2.59 -0.25
C THR A 34 11.46 2.37 1.15
N ASN A 35 11.24 3.32 2.06
CA ASN A 35 11.64 3.14 3.45
C ASN A 35 10.62 2.24 4.18
N ARG A 36 10.96 0.96 4.27
CA ARG A 36 10.17 -0.08 4.95
C ARG A 36 9.63 0.36 6.31
N ARG A 37 10.49 0.92 7.17
CA ARG A 37 10.11 1.33 8.54
C ARG A 37 9.06 2.45 8.54
N LYS A 38 9.22 3.45 7.65
CA LYS A 38 8.21 4.52 7.50
C LYS A 38 6.88 3.98 6.96
N MET A 39 6.93 2.98 6.08
CA MET A 39 5.73 2.32 5.58
C MET A 39 5.02 1.51 6.65
N GLU A 40 5.75 0.72 7.45
CA GLU A 40 5.19 -0.04 8.57
C GLU A 40 4.47 0.89 9.55
N GLN A 41 5.10 2.02 9.91
CA GLN A 41 4.49 3.06 10.75
C GLN A 41 3.24 3.69 10.11
N TRP A 42 3.26 3.91 8.79
CA TRP A 42 2.12 4.45 8.06
C TRP A 42 0.94 3.48 8.04
N ILE A 43 1.21 2.17 7.88
CA ILE A 43 0.18 1.11 7.91
C ILE A 43 -0.43 0.99 9.30
N GLU A 44 0.38 0.99 10.36
CA GLU A 44 -0.12 0.95 11.75
C GLU A 44 -0.98 2.17 12.10
N ALA A 45 -0.64 3.34 11.55
CA ALA A 45 -1.41 4.56 11.73
C ALA A 45 -2.63 4.66 10.79
N PHE A 46 -2.81 3.73 9.86
CA PHE A 46 -3.86 3.83 8.85
C PHE A 46 -5.23 3.49 9.48
N PRO A 47 -6.22 4.39 9.40
CA PRO A 47 -7.53 4.16 10.00
C PRO A 47 -8.23 2.97 9.30
N GLY A 48 -8.50 1.91 10.08
CA GLY A 48 -9.11 0.68 9.59
C GLY A 48 -8.14 -0.49 9.31
N ALA A 49 -6.89 -0.40 9.78
CA ALA A 49 -5.96 -1.52 9.93
C ALA A 49 -6.31 -2.42 11.12
#